data_AF-A0AB36TEJ9-F1
#
_entry.id   AF-A0AB36TEJ9-F1
#
_cell.length_a   1.000
_cell.length_b   1.000
_cell.length_c   1.000
_cell.angle_alpha   90.00
_cell.angle_beta   90.00
_cell.angle_gamma   90.00
#
_symmetry.space_group_name_H-M   'P 1'
#
loop_
_entity.id
_entity.type
_entity.pdbx_description
1 polymer ?
#
loop_
_entity_poly.entity_id
_entity_poly.type
_entity_poly.pdbx_seq_one_letter_code
_entity_poly.pdbx_strand_id
1 'polypeptide(L)'
;MRKTILMIIVAALLVLVGCDNVMTQSPAVTSSGIQSGASPVNTSGGQSNNSSGSESSYVETYTDESHKQIQYGKLSFDIGEFHVVSRKRSDNTETFECEIDKGKTRPQTRMSVKIQEIEKMDFADIQTIASYLKEMSPNYERIRIYDNVTDDSGITGLYSVTGKELTKYIVCYGDVCYLIESDYDILEVYLFKGDPDANYQADKYKIECADSFVADVNEITYYNKDGSEKVEYDITQGKDGIKYSAGLNYDKEKYMSEFVLKNEEGKKLLELSVSSAFDKSAIIKFLDLNRDGYVDIQFLETEGTMNNIYALYVWDDSQKNFVQVKCDEMLSAIEAYDGYLMNWQKAGADSGIVQKLVWKDKFTLVKESEEAYQAE
;
A
#
# COMPACT_ATOMS: atom_id res chain seq x y z
N MET A 1 -5.96 21.67 -0.37
CA MET A 1 -7.11 21.91 -1.27
C MET A 1 -7.84 20.59 -1.42
N ARG A 2 -8.88 20.38 -0.59
CA ARG A 2 -9.72 19.18 -0.59
C ARG A 2 -10.77 19.34 -1.70
N LYS A 3 -10.90 18.38 -2.60
CA LYS A 3 -12.03 18.37 -3.54
C LYS A 3 -13.29 17.91 -2.79
N THR A 4 -14.06 18.88 -2.32
CA THR A 4 -15.48 18.74 -2.00
C THR A 4 -16.25 18.31 -3.24
N ILE A 5 -16.87 17.14 -3.20
CA ILE A 5 -18.11 16.89 -3.97
C ILE A 5 -19.23 16.67 -2.96
N LEU A 6 -20.02 17.72 -2.83
CA LEU A 6 -21.32 17.74 -2.20
C LEU A 6 -22.29 17.07 -3.19
N MET A 7 -22.83 15.89 -2.86
CA MET A 7 -24.00 15.35 -3.55
C MET A 7 -25.12 15.18 -2.54
N ILE A 8 -25.99 16.19 -2.53
CA ILE A 8 -27.33 16.15 -1.95
C ILE A 8 -28.16 15.24 -2.86
N ILE A 9 -28.68 14.13 -2.33
CA ILE A 9 -29.85 13.47 -2.94
C ILE A 9 -30.97 13.48 -1.90
N VAL A 10 -31.97 14.31 -2.22
CA VAL A 10 -33.25 14.42 -1.54
C VAL A 10 -34.03 13.13 -1.78
N ALA A 11 -34.47 12.50 -0.69
CA ALA A 11 -35.42 11.40 -0.73
C ALA A 11 -36.77 11.88 -1.30
N ALA A 12 -37.24 11.19 -2.34
CA ALA A 12 -38.64 11.23 -2.75
C ALA A 12 -39.12 9.80 -3.01
N LEU A 13 -39.93 9.29 -2.08
CA LEU A 13 -40.81 8.15 -2.26
C LEU A 13 -41.69 8.35 -3.50
N LEU A 14 -41.99 7.27 -4.23
CA LEU A 14 -43.34 6.98 -4.76
C LEU A 14 -43.44 5.54 -5.32
N VAL A 15 -44.35 4.78 -4.69
CA VAL A 15 -45.22 3.70 -5.21
C VAL A 15 -44.61 2.34 -5.61
N LEU A 16 -44.71 1.39 -4.68
CA LEU A 16 -44.83 -0.05 -4.98
C LEU A 16 -46.29 -0.39 -5.27
N VAL A 17 -46.57 -0.85 -6.49
CA VAL A 17 -47.77 -1.63 -6.84
C VAL A 17 -47.33 -2.77 -7.76
N GLY A 18 -47.64 -4.01 -7.36
CA GLY A 18 -48.02 -5.07 -8.29
C GLY A 18 -47.02 -6.21 -8.52
N CYS A 19 -47.27 -7.32 -7.82
CA CYS A 19 -47.30 -8.74 -8.25
C CYS A 19 -46.98 -9.02 -9.74
N ASP A 20 -46.34 -10.12 -10.17
CA ASP A 20 -46.42 -11.50 -9.69
C ASP A 20 -45.40 -12.43 -10.41
N ASN A 21 -45.06 -13.55 -9.75
CA ASN A 21 -44.70 -14.88 -10.28
C ASN A 21 -43.36 -15.16 -11.00
N VAL A 22 -42.65 -16.18 -10.48
CA VAL A 22 -42.36 -17.53 -11.07
C VAL A 22 -41.08 -18.07 -10.40
N MET A 23 -41.16 -18.96 -9.41
CA MET A 23 -41.18 -20.44 -9.49
C MET A 23 -39.80 -21.09 -9.76
N THR A 24 -39.27 -21.82 -8.76
CA THR A 24 -38.47 -23.04 -9.00
C THR A 24 -38.43 -23.90 -7.72
N GLN A 25 -39.25 -24.95 -7.69
CA GLN A 25 -39.08 -26.09 -6.79
C GLN A 25 -38.55 -27.26 -7.63
N SER A 26 -37.46 -27.86 -7.16
CA SER A 26 -36.95 -29.15 -7.65
C SER A 26 -37.89 -30.29 -7.24
N PRO A 27 -38.09 -31.32 -8.08
CA PRO A 27 -38.62 -32.58 -7.62
C PRO A 27 -37.51 -33.58 -7.30
N ALA A 28 -37.80 -34.33 -6.25
CA ALA A 28 -37.01 -35.40 -5.69
C ALA A 28 -36.96 -36.66 -6.56
N VAL A 29 -35.93 -37.45 -6.27
CA VAL A 29 -35.65 -38.81 -6.70
C VAL A 29 -36.72 -39.79 -6.20
N THR A 30 -37.22 -40.66 -7.06
CA THR A 30 -37.73 -41.99 -6.67
C THR A 30 -37.40 -43.04 -7.73
N SER A 31 -36.79 -44.12 -7.26
CA SER A 31 -36.46 -45.35 -7.95
C SER A 31 -37.66 -46.32 -8.03
N SER A 32 -37.79 -47.04 -9.13
CA SER A 32 -38.28 -48.43 -9.16
C SER A 32 -38.02 -49.06 -10.53
N GLY A 33 -37.32 -50.20 -10.56
CA GLY A 33 -36.98 -50.93 -11.79
C GLY A 33 -38.05 -51.94 -12.23
N ILE A 34 -37.79 -52.58 -13.39
CA ILE A 34 -37.78 -54.04 -13.66
C ILE A 34 -37.53 -54.26 -15.18
N GLN A 35 -36.54 -55.12 -15.46
CA GLN A 35 -36.29 -56.12 -16.55
C GLN A 35 -37.14 -56.07 -17.84
N SER A 36 -36.71 -56.43 -19.06
CA SER A 36 -35.69 -57.39 -19.57
C SER A 36 -35.62 -57.29 -21.10
N GLY A 37 -34.49 -57.68 -21.72
CA GLY A 37 -34.54 -58.45 -22.99
C GLY A 37 -33.58 -58.07 -24.12
N ALA A 38 -32.64 -58.98 -24.38
CA ALA A 38 -31.95 -59.31 -25.64
C ALA A 38 -30.76 -58.44 -26.16
N SER A 39 -29.57 -59.06 -26.13
CA SER A 39 -28.38 -58.77 -26.96
C SER A 39 -28.41 -59.63 -28.25
N PRO A 40 -27.35 -59.74 -29.10
CA PRO A 40 -26.17 -58.86 -29.36
C PRO A 40 -25.88 -58.64 -30.87
N VAL A 41 -25.05 -57.66 -31.24
CA VAL A 41 -24.13 -57.76 -32.40
C VAL A 41 -22.82 -57.03 -32.08
N ASN A 42 -21.72 -57.63 -32.54
CA ASN A 42 -20.33 -57.44 -32.15
C ASN A 42 -19.53 -56.63 -33.19
N THR A 43 -18.29 -56.23 -32.82
CA THR A 43 -17.15 -55.69 -33.61
C THR A 43 -17.23 -54.22 -34.03
N SER A 44 -16.20 -53.36 -33.92
CA SER A 44 -14.73 -53.49 -33.88
C SER A 44 -14.15 -52.20 -33.25
N GLY A 45 -13.13 -52.21 -32.36
CA GLY A 45 -11.71 -52.30 -32.73
C GLY A 45 -11.12 -50.92 -33.08
N GLY A 46 -10.64 -50.17 -32.08
CA GLY A 46 -9.95 -48.89 -32.28
C GLY A 46 -8.82 -48.73 -31.26
N GLN A 47 -7.59 -48.92 -31.71
CA GLN A 47 -6.37 -48.87 -30.91
C GLN A 47 -6.09 -47.46 -30.36
N SER A 48 -5.53 -47.49 -29.16
CA SER A 48 -4.93 -46.41 -28.39
C SER A 48 -3.97 -45.53 -29.18
N ASN A 49 -4.25 -44.22 -29.24
CA ASN A 49 -3.23 -43.21 -29.39
C ASN A 49 -2.80 -42.73 -28.01
N ASN A 50 -1.66 -43.23 -27.54
CA ASN A 50 -0.84 -42.52 -26.57
C ASN A 50 -0.25 -41.30 -27.30
N SER A 51 -0.89 -40.13 -27.18
CA SER A 51 -0.21 -38.87 -27.41
C SER A 51 0.35 -38.40 -26.07
N SER A 52 1.66 -38.56 -25.89
CA SER A 52 2.43 -37.74 -24.97
C SER A 52 2.11 -36.27 -25.29
N GLY A 53 1.41 -35.57 -24.41
CA GLY A 53 1.09 -34.17 -24.58
C GLY A 53 2.39 -33.37 -24.66
N SER A 54 2.71 -32.84 -25.84
CA SER A 54 3.71 -31.78 -25.94
C SER A 54 3.07 -30.53 -25.39
N GLU A 55 3.63 -29.97 -24.32
CA GLU A 55 3.29 -28.65 -23.81
C GLU A 55 3.42 -27.64 -24.97
N SER A 56 2.30 -27.14 -25.48
CA SER A 56 2.30 -26.19 -26.58
C SER A 56 2.49 -24.78 -26.03
N SER A 57 3.73 -24.31 -25.96
CA SER A 57 3.99 -22.89 -25.72
C SER A 57 3.61 -22.08 -26.97
N TYR A 58 2.74 -21.10 -26.81
CA TYR A 58 2.26 -20.24 -27.89
C TYR A 58 2.67 -18.78 -27.63
N VAL A 59 3.12 -18.08 -28.68
CA VAL A 59 3.57 -16.67 -28.60
C VAL A 59 2.89 -15.86 -29.69
N GLU A 60 2.19 -14.81 -29.29
CA GLU A 60 1.65 -13.75 -30.16
C GLU A 60 2.44 -12.46 -29.97
N THR A 61 2.64 -11.72 -31.06
CA THR A 61 3.30 -10.40 -31.03
C THR A 61 2.42 -9.38 -31.76
N TYR A 62 2.35 -8.18 -31.22
CA TYR A 62 1.55 -7.08 -31.77
C TYR A 62 2.46 -5.91 -32.10
N THR A 63 2.15 -5.21 -33.21
CA THR A 63 2.98 -4.11 -33.72
C THR A 63 2.32 -2.74 -33.61
N ASP A 64 1.07 -2.70 -33.13
CA ASP A 64 0.27 -1.48 -32.98
C ASP A 64 -0.12 -1.23 -31.53
N GLU A 65 -0.51 0.00 -31.24
CA GLU A 65 -0.85 0.47 -29.89
C GLU A 65 -2.32 0.17 -29.53
N SER A 66 -3.05 -0.62 -30.33
CA SER A 66 -4.49 -0.87 -30.11
C SER A 66 -4.78 -1.92 -29.05
N HIS A 67 -3.79 -2.73 -28.68
CA HIS A 67 -3.92 -3.83 -27.72
C HIS A 67 -3.79 -3.31 -26.28
N LYS A 68 -4.87 -2.67 -25.80
CA LYS A 68 -4.94 -1.94 -24.53
C LYS A 68 -5.48 -2.71 -23.33
N GLN A 69 -5.96 -3.92 -23.56
CA GLN A 69 -6.66 -4.70 -22.56
C GLN A 69 -5.94 -6.03 -22.34
N ILE A 70 -5.73 -6.37 -21.08
CA ILE A 70 -5.29 -7.70 -20.68
C ILE A 70 -6.53 -8.49 -20.27
N GLN A 71 -6.66 -9.72 -20.79
CA GLN A 71 -7.75 -10.62 -20.46
C GLN A 71 -7.22 -12.03 -20.20
N TYR A 72 -7.60 -12.60 -19.05
CA TYR A 72 -7.30 -13.98 -18.66
C TYR A 72 -8.46 -14.56 -17.85
N GLY A 73 -9.14 -15.59 -18.37
CA GLY A 73 -10.33 -16.14 -17.73
C GLY A 73 -11.42 -15.07 -17.53
N LYS A 74 -11.81 -14.82 -16.27
CA LYS A 74 -12.74 -13.74 -15.89
C LYS A 74 -12.05 -12.40 -15.58
N LEU A 75 -10.73 -12.39 -15.42
CA LEU A 75 -9.97 -11.16 -15.18
C LEU A 75 -9.86 -10.38 -16.49
N SER A 76 -10.21 -9.10 -16.46
CA SER A 76 -10.07 -8.19 -17.58
C SER A 76 -9.85 -6.76 -17.08
N PHE A 77 -8.82 -6.09 -17.59
CA PHE A 77 -8.48 -4.72 -17.21
C PHE A 77 -7.72 -3.99 -18.32
N ASP A 78 -7.87 -2.66 -18.36
CA ASP A 78 -7.20 -1.79 -19.33
C ASP A 78 -5.88 -1.26 -18.75
N ILE A 79 -4.81 -1.32 -19.54
CA ILE A 79 -3.44 -0.91 -19.14
C ILE A 79 -3.11 0.55 -19.50
N GLY A 80 -4.14 1.36 -19.78
CA GLY A 80 -4.04 2.81 -19.98
C GLY A 80 -3.03 3.23 -21.07
N GLU A 81 -1.96 3.91 -20.66
CA GLU A 81 -0.92 4.45 -21.54
C GLU A 81 0.08 3.40 -22.05
N PHE A 82 -0.11 2.12 -21.69
CA PHE A 82 0.65 1.00 -22.22
C PHE A 82 -0.17 0.23 -23.26
N HIS A 83 0.50 -0.53 -24.12
CA HIS A 83 -0.10 -1.51 -25.02
C HIS A 83 0.69 -2.82 -24.98
N VAL A 84 0.00 -3.94 -25.21
CA VAL A 84 0.62 -5.27 -25.25
C VAL A 84 1.41 -5.40 -26.54
N VAL A 85 2.70 -5.74 -26.42
CA VAL A 85 3.59 -6.03 -27.55
C VAL A 85 3.79 -7.53 -27.76
N SER A 86 3.67 -8.33 -26.70
CA SER A 86 3.65 -9.78 -26.83
C SER A 86 2.83 -10.46 -25.75
N ARG A 87 2.26 -11.61 -26.11
CA ARG A 87 1.54 -12.52 -25.22
C ARG A 87 2.13 -13.91 -25.37
N LYS A 88 2.50 -14.54 -24.27
CA LYS A 88 2.99 -15.91 -24.23
C LYS A 88 2.12 -16.76 -23.32
N ARG A 89 1.67 -17.92 -23.80
CA ARG A 89 0.95 -18.90 -23.00
C ARG A 89 1.80 -20.14 -22.76
N SER A 90 1.87 -20.57 -21.50
CA SER A 90 2.49 -21.82 -21.07
C SER A 90 1.60 -22.43 -19.99
N ASP A 91 1.06 -23.61 -20.26
CA ASP A 91 0.17 -24.33 -19.33
C ASP A 91 -1.00 -23.46 -18.83
N ASN A 92 -1.08 -23.25 -17.52
CA ASN A 92 -2.09 -22.46 -16.82
C ASN A 92 -1.61 -21.04 -16.51
N THR A 93 -0.65 -20.54 -17.30
CA THR A 93 -0.06 -19.21 -17.12
C THR A 93 -0.02 -18.47 -18.45
N GLU A 94 -0.30 -17.18 -18.41
CA GLU A 94 -0.07 -16.26 -19.52
C GLU A 94 0.81 -15.08 -19.08
N THR A 95 1.75 -14.70 -19.94
CA THR A 95 2.66 -13.56 -19.74
C THR A 95 2.42 -12.53 -20.84
N PHE A 96 2.29 -11.27 -20.44
CA PHE A 96 2.06 -10.12 -21.30
C PHE A 96 3.24 -9.17 -21.14
N GLU A 97 3.93 -8.88 -22.24
CA GLU A 97 4.92 -7.80 -22.29
C GLU A 97 4.25 -6.57 -22.88
N CYS A 98 4.43 -5.43 -22.21
CA CYS A 98 3.79 -4.18 -22.56
C CYS A 98 4.81 -3.05 -22.71
N GLU A 99 4.57 -2.13 -23.64
CA GLU A 99 5.37 -0.92 -23.83
C GLU A 99 4.48 0.33 -23.73
N ILE A 100 5.07 1.46 -23.30
CA ILE A 100 4.37 2.75 -23.26
C ILE A 100 4.10 3.28 -24.67
N ASP A 101 2.97 3.96 -24.87
CA ASP A 101 2.61 4.56 -26.15
C ASP A 101 3.59 5.65 -26.60
N LYS A 102 3.70 5.82 -27.92
CA LYS A 102 4.51 6.89 -28.50
C LYS A 102 4.04 8.27 -28.04
N GLY A 103 5.01 9.11 -27.66
CA GLY A 103 4.76 10.48 -27.21
C GLY A 103 4.37 10.61 -25.74
N LYS A 104 4.26 9.49 -25.01
CA LYS A 104 4.12 9.48 -23.56
C LYS A 104 5.48 9.35 -22.89
N THR A 105 5.63 9.97 -21.73
CA THR A 105 6.86 9.90 -20.92
C THR A 105 6.53 9.53 -19.50
N ARG A 106 7.07 8.39 -19.05
CA ARG A 106 7.05 7.93 -17.67
C ARG A 106 8.44 7.42 -17.27
N PRO A 107 8.76 7.38 -15.97
CA PRO A 107 10.00 6.77 -15.49
C PRO A 107 10.15 5.30 -15.94
N GLN A 108 9.05 4.55 -15.94
CA GLN A 108 9.00 3.17 -16.42
C GLN A 108 8.23 3.10 -17.74
N THR A 109 8.88 2.54 -18.76
CA THR A 109 8.38 2.49 -20.15
C THR A 109 8.02 1.09 -20.63
N ARG A 110 8.27 0.09 -19.78
CA ARG A 110 7.98 -1.32 -20.02
C ARG A 110 7.37 -1.96 -18.78
N MET A 111 6.51 -2.94 -19.02
CA MET A 111 5.85 -3.70 -17.97
C MET A 111 5.66 -5.14 -18.43
N SER A 112 6.04 -6.09 -17.59
CA SER A 112 5.72 -7.51 -17.75
C SER A 112 4.63 -7.88 -16.76
N VAL A 113 3.59 -8.58 -17.23
CA VAL A 113 2.47 -9.06 -16.39
C VAL A 113 2.30 -10.54 -16.62
N LYS A 114 2.50 -11.35 -15.58
CA LYS A 114 2.30 -12.80 -15.63
C LYS A 114 1.09 -13.17 -14.77
N ILE A 115 0.12 -13.87 -15.34
CA ILE A 115 -1.14 -14.21 -14.70
C ILE A 115 -1.31 -15.73 -14.68
N GLN A 116 -1.76 -16.25 -13.54
CA GLN A 116 -2.23 -17.63 -13.40
C GLN A 116 -3.47 -17.69 -12.51
N GLU A 117 -4.38 -18.62 -12.79
CA GLU A 117 -5.49 -18.93 -11.89
C GLU A 117 -4.98 -19.71 -10.68
N ILE A 118 -5.47 -19.38 -9.48
CA ILE A 118 -5.13 -20.05 -8.23
C ILE A 118 -6.39 -20.44 -7.48
N GLU A 119 -6.26 -21.42 -6.59
CA GLU A 119 -7.32 -21.75 -5.64
C GLU A 119 -7.60 -20.54 -4.74
N LYS A 120 -8.89 -20.25 -4.54
CA LYS A 120 -9.32 -19.21 -3.61
C LYS A 120 -8.96 -19.62 -2.19
N MET A 121 -8.23 -18.76 -1.49
CA MET A 121 -7.90 -18.96 -0.09
C MET A 121 -8.94 -18.27 0.79
N ASP A 122 -9.39 -18.99 1.81
CA ASP A 122 -10.29 -18.47 2.83
C ASP A 122 -9.46 -17.91 3.99
N PHE A 123 -9.28 -16.59 3.99
CA PHE A 123 -8.59 -15.90 5.08
C PHE A 123 -9.57 -15.54 6.21
N ALA A 124 -9.16 -15.78 7.46
CA ALA A 124 -9.98 -15.47 8.62
C ALA A 124 -10.04 -13.96 8.92
N ASP A 125 -8.94 -13.26 8.67
CA ASP A 125 -8.77 -11.83 8.94
C ASP A 125 -7.61 -11.22 8.12
N ILE A 126 -7.48 -9.89 8.18
CA ILE A 126 -6.42 -9.11 7.53
C ILE A 126 -5.01 -9.59 7.94
N GLN A 127 -4.84 -10.03 9.18
CA GLN A 127 -3.54 -10.45 9.72
C GLN A 127 -3.09 -11.79 9.12
N THR A 128 -4.04 -12.67 8.84
CA THR A 128 -3.80 -13.93 8.14
C THR A 128 -3.43 -13.66 6.68
N ILE A 129 -4.08 -12.71 6.00
CA ILE A 129 -3.71 -12.27 4.64
C ILE A 129 -2.28 -11.71 4.65
N ALA A 130 -1.98 -10.78 5.56
CA ALA A 130 -0.67 -10.15 5.66
C ALA A 130 0.43 -11.20 5.92
N SER A 131 0.17 -12.19 6.78
CA SER A 131 1.12 -13.27 7.06
C SER A 131 1.40 -14.12 5.81
N TYR A 132 0.36 -14.50 5.08
CA TYR A 132 0.50 -15.24 3.83
C TYR A 132 1.32 -14.46 2.77
N LEU A 133 1.08 -13.15 2.64
CA LEU A 133 1.86 -12.29 1.74
C LEU A 133 3.33 -12.18 2.16
N LYS A 134 3.62 -12.12 3.46
CA LYS A 134 4.99 -12.13 3.99
C LYS A 134 5.70 -13.44 3.69
N GLU A 135 5.01 -14.58 3.73
CA GLU A 135 5.57 -15.87 3.33
C GLU A 135 5.87 -15.91 1.83
N MET A 136 5.01 -15.31 1.00
CA MET A 136 5.18 -15.23 -0.44
C MET A 136 6.36 -14.32 -0.87
N SER A 137 6.68 -13.30 -0.06
CA SER A 137 7.83 -12.42 -0.26
C SER A 137 8.44 -11.99 1.09
N PRO A 138 9.35 -12.80 1.68
CA PRO A 138 9.90 -12.54 3.01
C PRO A 138 10.66 -11.21 3.13
N ASN A 139 11.26 -10.75 2.02
CA ASN A 139 12.00 -9.50 1.90
C ASN A 139 11.14 -8.39 1.29
N TYR A 140 9.83 -8.37 1.58
CA TYR A 140 8.93 -7.33 1.08
C TYR A 140 9.38 -5.93 1.52
N GLU A 141 9.08 -4.96 0.67
CA GLU A 141 9.18 -3.52 0.93
C GLU A 141 7.81 -2.95 1.27
N ARG A 142 6.75 -3.46 0.62
CA ARG A 142 5.37 -3.03 0.84
C ARG A 142 4.38 -4.18 0.78
N ILE A 143 3.35 -4.12 1.61
CA ILE A 143 2.13 -4.93 1.51
C ILE A 143 0.94 -3.99 1.46
N ARG A 144 -0.03 -4.25 0.59
CA ARG A 144 -1.34 -3.58 0.60
C ARG A 144 -2.46 -4.62 0.55
N ILE A 145 -3.50 -4.39 1.33
CA ILE A 145 -4.69 -5.25 1.37
C ILE A 145 -5.91 -4.36 1.16
N TYR A 146 -6.62 -4.64 0.08
CA TYR A 146 -7.89 -4.04 -0.28
C TYR A 146 -8.96 -5.12 -0.13
N ASP A 147 -9.68 -5.09 0.98
CA ASP A 147 -10.70 -6.06 1.32
C ASP A 147 -12.09 -5.44 1.20
N ASN A 148 -13.04 -6.20 0.64
CA ASN A 148 -14.39 -5.72 0.34
C ASN A 148 -14.41 -4.51 -0.61
N VAL A 149 -13.64 -4.57 -1.70
CA VAL A 149 -13.67 -3.54 -2.74
C VAL A 149 -15.07 -3.52 -3.37
N THR A 150 -15.72 -2.36 -3.36
CA THR A 150 -17.07 -2.16 -3.94
C THR A 150 -17.01 -1.23 -5.15
N ASP A 151 -15.95 -1.31 -5.94
CA ASP A 151 -15.91 -0.62 -7.23
C ASP A 151 -16.61 -1.48 -8.30
N ASP A 152 -17.03 -0.86 -9.40
CA ASP A 152 -17.71 -1.56 -10.49
C ASP A 152 -16.79 -2.52 -11.28
N SER A 153 -15.59 -2.83 -10.75
CA SER A 153 -14.67 -3.80 -11.34
C SER A 153 -15.16 -5.24 -11.13
N GLY A 154 -15.92 -5.50 -10.05
CA GLY A 154 -16.31 -6.85 -9.63
C GLY A 154 -15.23 -7.60 -8.83
N ILE A 155 -14.11 -6.94 -8.52
CA ILE A 155 -13.08 -7.46 -7.62
C ILE A 155 -13.64 -7.46 -6.20
N THR A 156 -13.62 -8.64 -5.57
CA THR A 156 -14.06 -8.83 -4.18
C THR A 156 -12.93 -8.70 -3.16
N GLY A 157 -11.68 -8.88 -3.60
CA GLY A 157 -10.47 -8.66 -2.81
C GLY A 157 -9.24 -8.54 -3.70
N LEU A 158 -8.33 -7.64 -3.34
CA LEU A 158 -7.03 -7.47 -3.97
C LEU A 158 -5.96 -7.33 -2.89
N TYR A 159 -4.95 -8.17 -2.95
CA TYR A 159 -3.87 -8.19 -1.98
C TYR A 159 -2.53 -8.14 -2.71
N SER A 160 -1.64 -7.24 -2.34
CA SER A 160 -0.34 -7.09 -3.01
C SER A 160 0.83 -7.16 -2.04
N VAL A 161 1.94 -7.73 -2.53
CA VAL A 161 3.24 -7.70 -1.85
C VAL A 161 4.33 -7.33 -2.83
N THR A 162 4.97 -6.20 -2.59
CA THR A 162 6.08 -5.67 -3.37
C THR A 162 7.39 -6.12 -2.75
N GLY A 163 8.16 -6.91 -3.50
CA GLY A 163 9.57 -7.16 -3.20
C GLY A 163 10.48 -6.24 -4.02
N LYS A 164 11.79 -6.51 -4.01
CA LYS A 164 12.79 -5.68 -4.70
C LYS A 164 12.61 -5.56 -6.22
N GLU A 165 12.12 -6.61 -6.87
CA GLU A 165 12.07 -6.68 -8.35
C GLU A 165 10.67 -6.89 -8.89
N LEU A 166 9.79 -7.49 -8.10
CA LEU A 166 8.45 -7.87 -8.53
C LEU A 166 7.44 -7.56 -7.43
N THR A 167 6.27 -7.11 -7.87
CA THR A 167 5.06 -7.08 -7.06
C THR A 167 4.19 -8.26 -7.45
N LYS A 168 3.71 -8.97 -6.42
CA LYS A 168 2.74 -10.07 -6.57
C LYS A 168 1.38 -9.58 -6.11
N TYR A 169 0.36 -9.84 -6.90
CA TYR A 169 -1.03 -9.49 -6.62
C TYR A 169 -1.90 -10.74 -6.59
N ILE A 170 -2.81 -10.80 -5.64
CA ILE A 170 -3.87 -11.80 -5.58
C ILE A 170 -5.17 -11.05 -5.84
N VAL A 171 -5.84 -11.38 -6.93
CA VAL A 171 -7.08 -10.69 -7.36
C VAL A 171 -8.22 -11.69 -7.41
N CYS A 172 -9.28 -11.46 -6.63
CA CYS A 172 -10.40 -12.38 -6.50
C CYS A 172 -11.72 -11.82 -7.05
N TYR A 173 -12.41 -12.59 -7.90
CA TYR A 173 -13.72 -12.32 -8.49
C TYR A 173 -14.72 -13.39 -8.06
N GLY A 174 -15.50 -13.13 -7.01
CA GLY A 174 -16.41 -14.12 -6.45
C GLY A 174 -15.62 -15.34 -5.96
N ASP A 175 -15.72 -16.47 -6.67
CA ASP A 175 -15.08 -17.74 -6.29
C ASP A 175 -13.78 -18.05 -7.06
N VAL A 176 -13.34 -17.16 -7.96
CA VAL A 176 -12.12 -17.37 -8.76
C VAL A 176 -11.07 -16.34 -8.35
N CYS A 177 -9.83 -16.77 -8.15
CA CYS A 177 -8.71 -15.88 -7.82
C CYS A 177 -7.54 -16.07 -8.80
N TYR A 178 -6.77 -15.01 -8.99
CA TYR A 178 -5.61 -14.99 -9.87
C TYR A 178 -4.38 -14.51 -9.10
N LEU A 179 -3.24 -15.16 -9.31
CA LEU A 179 -1.93 -14.61 -8.96
C LEU A 179 -1.38 -13.86 -10.17
N ILE A 180 -1.05 -12.60 -9.97
CA ILE A 180 -0.41 -11.75 -10.96
C ILE A 180 0.99 -11.38 -10.45
N GLU A 181 2.01 -11.56 -11.27
CA GLU A 181 3.37 -11.10 -11.00
C GLU A 181 3.69 -9.98 -12.00
N SER A 182 4.21 -8.86 -11.50
CA SER A 182 4.49 -7.67 -12.32
C SER A 182 5.76 -6.97 -11.86
N ASP A 183 6.58 -6.51 -12.81
CA ASP A 183 7.71 -5.60 -12.56
C ASP A 183 7.28 -4.13 -12.47
N TYR A 184 5.98 -3.87 -12.64
CA TYR A 184 5.33 -2.58 -12.41
C TYR A 184 4.58 -2.65 -11.07
N ASP A 185 5.04 -1.86 -10.09
CA ASP A 185 4.67 -1.97 -8.67
C ASP A 185 3.38 -1.25 -8.28
N ILE A 186 2.73 -0.61 -9.24
CA ILE A 186 1.45 0.09 -9.09
C ILE A 186 0.37 -0.47 -10.03
N LEU A 187 0.45 -1.74 -10.41
CA LEU A 187 -0.54 -2.39 -11.31
C LEU A 187 -1.98 -2.31 -10.76
N GLU A 188 -2.15 -2.19 -9.44
CA GLU A 188 -3.46 -2.02 -8.79
C GLU A 188 -4.28 -0.85 -9.36
N VAL A 189 -3.63 0.21 -9.85
CA VAL A 189 -4.31 1.39 -10.43
C VAL A 189 -5.03 1.06 -11.75
N TYR A 190 -4.66 -0.06 -12.39
CA TYR A 190 -5.31 -0.56 -13.61
C TYR A 190 -6.32 -1.66 -13.30
N LEU A 191 -6.14 -2.39 -12.20
CA LEU A 191 -7.04 -3.47 -11.80
C LEU A 191 -8.37 -2.92 -11.28
N PHE A 192 -8.34 -1.78 -10.58
CA PHE A 192 -9.54 -1.09 -10.13
C PHE A 192 -10.10 -0.14 -11.17
N LYS A 193 -11.42 0.06 -11.14
CA LYS A 193 -12.11 1.14 -11.87
C LYS A 193 -12.16 2.43 -11.07
N GLY A 194 -12.11 2.33 -9.74
CA GLY A 194 -11.98 3.45 -8.82
C GLY A 194 -10.59 3.56 -8.21
N ASP A 195 -10.43 4.47 -7.25
CA ASP A 195 -9.23 4.60 -6.42
C ASP A 195 -9.58 4.16 -5.00
N PRO A 196 -9.63 2.84 -4.71
CA PRO A 196 -10.02 2.37 -3.38
C PRO A 196 -8.90 2.62 -2.37
N ASP A 197 -9.28 3.06 -1.18
CA ASP A 197 -8.35 3.11 -0.05
C ASP A 197 -8.01 1.68 0.40
N ALA A 198 -6.73 1.43 0.67
CA ALA A 198 -6.32 0.17 1.30
C ALA A 198 -6.92 0.08 2.71
N ASN A 199 -7.29 -1.12 3.16
CA ASN A 199 -7.68 -1.35 4.56
C ASN A 199 -6.46 -1.55 5.46
N TYR A 200 -5.37 -2.03 4.86
CA TYR A 200 -4.12 -2.29 5.54
C TYR A 200 -2.95 -2.02 4.60
N GLN A 201 -1.94 -1.34 5.13
CA GLN A 201 -0.67 -1.14 4.46
C GLN A 201 0.47 -1.43 5.44
N ALA A 202 1.47 -2.18 5.00
CA ALA A 202 2.72 -2.34 5.74
C ALA A 202 3.89 -1.93 4.86
N ASP A 203 4.68 -0.97 5.31
CA ASP A 203 5.87 -0.48 4.62
C ASP A 203 7.12 -0.76 5.45
N LYS A 204 8.19 -1.20 4.78
CA LYS A 204 9.52 -1.31 5.34
C LYS A 204 10.43 -0.32 4.65
N TYR A 205 11.00 0.58 5.42
CA TYR A 205 11.95 1.56 4.91
C TYR A 205 13.15 1.71 5.85
N LYS A 206 14.19 2.30 5.29
CA LYS A 206 15.48 2.49 5.94
C LYS A 206 15.73 3.96 6.12
N ILE A 207 16.31 4.33 7.26
CA ILE A 207 16.78 5.68 7.53
C ILE A 207 18.29 5.63 7.52
N GLU A 208 18.90 6.36 6.59
CA GLU A 208 20.34 6.55 6.56
C GLU A 208 20.76 7.49 7.69
N CYS A 209 21.56 6.96 8.60
CA CYS A 209 22.15 7.70 9.71
C CYS A 209 23.62 7.99 9.42
N ALA A 210 24.26 8.78 10.28
CA ALA A 210 25.71 9.03 10.18
C ALA A 210 26.54 7.75 10.24
N ASP A 211 27.80 7.83 9.80
CA ASP A 211 28.77 6.73 9.79
C ASP A 211 28.31 5.45 9.06
N SER A 212 27.39 5.59 8.08
CA SER A 212 26.77 4.47 7.36
C SER A 212 25.93 3.53 8.22
N PHE A 213 25.54 3.96 9.44
CA PHE A 213 24.52 3.25 10.20
C PHE A 213 23.17 3.38 9.49
N VAL A 214 22.37 2.33 9.55
CA VAL A 214 21.06 2.29 8.90
C VAL A 214 20.04 1.74 9.89
N ALA A 215 19.05 2.56 10.22
CA ALA A 215 17.93 2.13 11.01
C ALA A 215 16.84 1.51 10.12
N ASP A 216 16.19 0.48 10.63
CA ASP A 216 15.06 -0.17 9.98
C ASP A 216 13.75 0.27 10.64
N VAL A 217 12.78 0.68 9.83
CA VAL A 217 11.43 1.02 10.29
C VAL A 217 10.42 0.16 9.53
N ASN A 218 9.59 -0.56 10.29
CA ASN A 218 8.41 -1.26 9.79
C ASN A 218 7.18 -0.49 10.27
N GLU A 219 6.47 0.12 9.33
CA GLU A 219 5.26 0.89 9.57
C GLU A 219 4.05 0.09 9.13
N ILE A 220 3.05 -0.03 9.99
CA ILE A 220 1.79 -0.73 9.71
C ILE A 220 0.64 0.24 9.92
N THR A 221 -0.15 0.45 8.89
CA THR A 221 -1.32 1.33 8.91
C THR A 221 -2.60 0.53 8.73
N TYR A 222 -3.54 0.75 9.63
CA TYR A 222 -4.88 0.20 9.59
C TYR A 222 -5.88 1.32 9.28
N TYR A 223 -6.58 1.18 8.16
CA TYR A 223 -7.61 2.11 7.72
C TYR A 223 -8.98 1.53 8.01
N ASN A 224 -9.67 2.12 8.97
CA ASN A 224 -10.99 1.68 9.38
C ASN A 224 -12.08 2.29 8.50
N LYS A 225 -13.18 1.56 8.28
CA LYS A 225 -14.32 2.00 7.46
C LYS A 225 -14.97 3.29 7.92
N ASP A 226 -14.84 3.62 9.20
CA ASP A 226 -15.38 4.85 9.75
C ASP A 226 -14.51 6.07 9.35
N GLY A 227 -13.32 5.86 8.75
CA GLY A 227 -12.31 6.85 8.39
C GLY A 227 -11.25 7.09 9.46
N SER A 228 -11.09 6.18 10.43
CA SER A 228 -10.08 6.30 11.50
C SER A 228 -8.83 5.55 11.07
N GLU A 229 -7.69 6.08 11.49
CA GLU A 229 -6.40 5.50 11.18
C GLU A 229 -5.69 5.15 12.48
N LYS A 230 -5.11 3.95 12.49
CA LYS A 230 -4.16 3.53 13.50
C LYS A 230 -2.87 3.15 12.79
N VAL A 231 -1.76 3.70 13.27
CA VAL A 231 -0.42 3.37 12.77
C VAL A 231 0.38 2.73 13.88
N GLU A 232 1.09 1.67 13.55
CA GLU A 232 2.04 0.98 14.42
C GLU A 232 3.42 1.03 13.77
N TYR A 233 4.46 1.17 14.59
CA TYR A 233 5.84 1.23 14.15
C TYR A 233 6.68 0.24 14.94
N ASP A 234 7.48 -0.57 14.25
CA ASP A 234 8.62 -1.26 14.83
C ASP A 234 9.90 -0.61 14.31
N ILE A 235 10.73 -0.12 15.22
CA ILE A 235 11.93 0.65 14.88
C ILE A 235 13.13 -0.08 15.45
N THR A 236 14.15 -0.32 14.62
CA THR A 236 15.48 -0.79 15.06
C THR A 236 16.49 0.30 14.78
N GLN A 237 17.14 0.81 15.81
CA GLN A 237 18.16 1.86 15.69
C GLN A 237 19.34 1.40 14.83
N GLY A 238 19.90 2.31 14.04
CA GLY A 238 21.03 1.99 13.18
C GLY A 238 22.27 1.65 13.99
N LYS A 239 22.59 2.50 14.96
CA LYS A 239 23.63 2.22 15.94
C LYS A 239 23.10 1.38 17.10
N ASP A 240 23.88 0.37 17.49
CA ASP A 240 23.61 -0.60 18.56
C ASP A 240 22.35 -1.48 18.43
N GLY A 241 21.51 -1.29 17.40
CA GLY A 241 20.38 -2.18 17.09
C GLY A 241 19.26 -2.17 18.13
N ILE A 242 19.13 -1.12 18.93
CA ILE A 242 18.11 -1.02 19.98
C ILE A 242 16.73 -0.91 19.35
N LYS A 243 15.75 -1.67 19.86
CA LYS A 243 14.40 -1.70 19.29
C LYS A 243 13.37 -0.95 20.11
N TYR A 244 12.39 -0.39 19.39
CA TYR A 244 11.22 0.28 19.94
C TYR A 244 9.98 -0.14 19.18
N SER A 245 8.85 -0.02 19.88
CA SER A 245 7.53 -0.06 19.28
C SER A 245 6.83 1.28 19.51
N ALA A 246 6.16 1.80 18.50
CA ALA A 246 5.34 3.00 18.64
C ALA A 246 3.93 2.80 18.08
N GLY A 247 2.98 3.61 18.53
CA GLY A 247 1.65 3.67 17.96
C GLY A 247 1.17 5.12 17.84
N LEU A 248 0.56 5.46 16.70
CA LEU A 248 -0.16 6.70 16.47
C LEU A 248 -1.64 6.37 16.25
N ASN A 249 -2.51 6.91 17.09
CA ASN A 249 -3.95 6.66 17.00
C ASN A 249 -4.73 7.96 16.94
N TYR A 250 -5.63 8.08 15.97
CA TYR A 250 -6.52 9.23 15.86
C TYR A 250 -7.86 8.97 16.56
N ASP A 251 -8.12 9.73 17.62
CA ASP A 251 -9.41 9.81 18.30
C ASP A 251 -10.28 10.87 17.63
N LYS A 252 -11.27 10.42 16.85
CA LYS A 252 -12.23 11.28 16.15
C LYS A 252 -13.16 12.04 17.06
N GLU A 253 -13.50 11.50 18.23
CA GLU A 253 -14.43 12.16 19.14
C GLU A 253 -13.76 13.39 19.75
N LYS A 254 -12.45 13.27 20.02
CA LYS A 254 -11.64 14.37 20.55
C LYS A 254 -10.95 15.21 19.49
N TYR A 255 -10.94 14.77 18.22
CA TYR A 255 -10.11 15.33 17.16
C TYR A 255 -8.62 15.39 17.54
N MET A 256 -8.13 14.35 18.22
CA MET A 256 -6.79 14.28 18.78
C MET A 256 -6.04 13.06 18.24
N SER A 257 -4.80 13.27 17.84
CA SER A 257 -3.87 12.20 17.52
C SER A 257 -2.93 11.97 18.70
N GLU A 258 -2.83 10.73 19.16
CA GLU A 258 -2.00 10.32 20.30
C GLU A 258 -0.87 9.40 19.83
N PHE A 259 0.37 9.78 20.12
CA PHE A 259 1.57 9.01 19.83
C PHE A 259 2.19 8.46 21.11
N VAL A 260 2.46 7.15 21.15
CA VAL A 260 3.08 6.48 22.29
C VAL A 260 4.26 5.64 21.81
N LEU A 261 5.45 5.89 22.36
CA LEU A 261 6.67 5.13 22.09
C LEU A 261 7.07 4.30 23.32
N LYS A 262 7.47 3.05 23.10
CA LYS A 262 7.89 2.11 24.14
C LYS A 262 9.19 1.41 23.76
N ASN A 263 10.00 1.07 24.76
CA ASN A 263 11.14 0.17 24.59
C ASN A 263 10.70 -1.31 24.46
N GLU A 264 11.66 -2.21 24.24
CA GLU A 264 11.41 -3.66 24.15
C GLU A 264 10.72 -4.25 25.39
N GLU A 265 10.94 -3.68 26.58
CA GLU A 265 10.30 -4.11 27.83
C GLU A 265 8.85 -3.59 27.98
N GLY A 266 8.37 -2.81 27.02
CA GLY A 266 7.05 -2.17 27.04
C GLY A 266 6.96 -0.92 27.92
N LYS A 267 8.08 -0.43 28.45
CA LYS A 267 8.15 0.82 29.21
C LYS A 267 7.97 2.01 28.27
N LYS A 268 7.06 2.91 28.63
CA LYS A 268 6.80 4.15 27.88
C LYS A 268 8.01 5.09 27.96
N LEU A 269 8.48 5.52 26.78
CA LEU A 269 9.57 6.49 26.63
C LEU A 269 9.04 7.88 26.26
N LEU A 270 8.04 7.94 25.38
CA LEU A 270 7.38 9.17 24.97
C LEU A 270 5.85 8.98 24.89
N GLU A 271 5.13 10.05 25.19
CA GLU A 271 3.68 10.18 25.03
C GLU A 271 3.38 11.60 24.57
N LEU A 272 2.91 11.74 23.34
CA LEU A 272 2.69 13.02 22.70
C LEU A 272 1.27 13.05 22.13
N SER A 273 0.68 14.24 22.06
CA SER A 273 -0.66 14.41 21.52
C SER A 273 -0.80 15.72 20.78
N VAL A 274 -1.53 15.72 19.67
CA VAL A 274 -1.82 16.92 18.87
C VAL A 274 -3.26 16.93 18.40
N SER A 275 -3.88 18.12 18.39
CA SER A 275 -5.19 18.35 17.80
C SER A 275 -5.06 18.46 16.29
N SER A 276 -4.83 17.35 15.60
CA SER A 276 -4.77 17.31 14.14
C SER A 276 -5.39 16.04 13.59
N ALA A 277 -6.11 16.21 12.48
CA ALA A 277 -6.66 15.15 11.65
C ALA A 277 -5.88 15.01 10.33
N PHE A 278 -4.65 15.54 10.27
CA PHE A 278 -3.79 15.39 9.11
C PHE A 278 -3.27 13.96 8.95
N ASP A 279 -2.74 13.71 7.75
CA ASP A 279 -1.96 12.53 7.42
C ASP A 279 -0.84 12.31 8.46
N LYS A 280 -0.66 11.05 8.89
CA LYS A 280 0.40 10.62 9.80
C LYS A 280 1.78 11.20 9.47
N SER A 281 2.11 11.34 8.17
CA SER A 281 3.40 11.83 7.69
C SER A 281 3.65 13.31 8.03
N ALA A 282 2.57 14.07 8.27
CA ALA A 282 2.65 15.43 8.78
C ALA A 282 2.68 15.48 10.32
N ILE A 283 2.30 14.40 11.02
CA ILE A 283 2.25 14.33 12.48
C ILE A 283 3.58 13.83 13.05
N ILE A 284 4.15 12.77 12.47
CA ILE A 284 5.35 12.11 12.98
C ILE A 284 6.31 11.80 11.84
N LYS A 285 7.59 12.07 12.06
CA LYS A 285 8.67 11.68 11.14
C LYS A 285 9.86 11.16 11.94
N PHE A 286 10.46 10.09 11.43
CA PHE A 286 11.70 9.50 11.93
C PHE A 286 12.86 9.91 11.02
N LEU A 287 13.93 10.42 11.61
CA LEU A 287 15.11 10.92 10.89
C LEU A 287 16.30 11.06 11.84
N ASP A 288 17.53 11.02 11.35
CA ASP A 288 18.73 11.35 12.13
C ASP A 288 19.00 12.87 12.06
N LEU A 289 18.58 13.61 13.09
CA LEU A 289 18.60 15.08 13.10
C LEU A 289 20.01 15.62 13.36
N ASN A 290 20.71 15.02 14.32
CA ASN A 290 22.03 15.48 14.75
C ASN A 290 23.19 14.72 14.09
N ARG A 291 22.89 13.76 13.20
CA ARG A 291 23.86 12.93 12.49
C ARG A 291 24.75 12.16 13.48
N ASP A 292 24.15 11.56 14.52
CA ASP A 292 24.90 10.81 15.54
C ASP A 292 24.79 9.27 15.42
N GLY A 293 24.09 8.80 14.38
CA GLY A 293 23.91 7.37 14.11
C GLY A 293 22.61 6.78 14.67
N TYR A 294 21.83 7.57 15.43
CA TYR A 294 20.54 7.18 15.94
C TYR A 294 19.40 7.93 15.22
N VAL A 295 18.25 7.28 15.15
CA VAL A 295 16.99 7.87 14.70
C VAL A 295 16.40 8.71 15.82
N ASP A 296 16.10 9.94 15.46
CA ASP A 296 15.38 10.94 16.22
C ASP A 296 13.94 11.08 15.71
N ILE A 297 13.16 11.89 16.43
CA ILE A 297 11.74 12.08 16.17
C ILE A 297 11.44 13.56 15.94
N GLN A 298 10.74 13.86 14.85
CA GLN A 298 10.02 15.10 14.65
C GLN A 298 8.53 14.84 14.87
N PHE A 299 7.90 15.61 15.76
CA PHE A 299 6.48 15.50 16.08
C PHE A 299 5.77 16.84 15.89
N LEU A 300 4.58 16.83 15.31
CA LEU A 300 3.74 18.01 15.11
C LEU A 300 3.18 18.50 16.46
N GLU A 301 3.57 19.69 16.88
CA GLU A 301 2.99 20.34 18.07
C GLU A 301 1.75 21.17 17.71
N THR A 302 1.80 21.86 16.58
CA THR A 302 0.70 22.72 16.15
C THR A 302 0.57 22.72 14.64
N GLU A 303 -0.62 22.35 14.18
CA GLU A 303 -1.03 22.51 12.79
C GLU A 303 -1.22 23.99 12.46
N GLY A 304 -0.70 24.41 11.30
CA GLY A 304 -0.90 25.77 10.83
C GLY A 304 -1.15 25.84 9.32
N THR A 305 -1.89 26.87 8.91
CA THR A 305 -2.30 27.06 7.50
C THR A 305 -1.10 27.25 6.57
N MET A 306 -0.01 27.85 7.07
CA MET A 306 1.18 28.20 6.27
C MET A 306 2.43 27.46 6.72
N ASN A 307 2.59 27.29 8.04
CA ASN A 307 3.66 26.52 8.65
C ASN A 307 3.06 25.62 9.71
N ASN A 308 3.48 24.35 9.70
CA ASN A 308 3.33 23.49 10.85
C ASN A 308 4.45 23.81 11.85
N ILE A 309 4.18 23.64 13.13
CA ILE A 309 5.17 23.81 14.21
C ILE A 309 5.48 22.43 14.77
N TYR A 310 6.76 22.10 14.84
CA TYR A 310 7.24 20.80 15.28
C TYR A 310 8.09 20.90 16.55
N ALA A 311 8.00 19.86 17.38
CA ALA A 311 9.00 19.53 18.37
C ALA A 311 9.94 18.46 17.83
N LEU A 312 11.22 18.58 18.21
CA LEU A 312 12.24 17.59 17.90
C LEU A 312 12.63 16.86 19.19
N TYR A 313 12.83 15.54 19.10
CA TYR A 313 13.26 14.68 20.19
C TYR A 313 14.45 13.86 19.74
N VAL A 314 15.60 14.07 20.39
CA VAL A 314 16.86 13.42 20.04
C VAL A 314 17.16 12.26 20.99
N TRP A 315 17.76 11.19 20.47
CA TRP A 315 18.17 10.04 21.27
C TRP A 315 19.34 10.36 22.21
N ASP A 316 19.14 10.21 23.52
CA ASP A 316 20.21 10.21 24.52
C ASP A 316 20.64 8.78 24.83
N ASP A 317 21.76 8.39 24.23
CA ASP A 317 22.35 7.07 24.42
C ASP A 317 22.76 6.76 25.87
N SER A 318 23.10 7.78 26.66
CA SER A 318 23.50 7.59 28.05
C SER A 318 22.31 7.24 28.96
N GLN A 319 21.14 7.78 28.64
CA GLN A 319 19.89 7.56 29.39
C GLN A 319 19.01 6.49 28.75
N LYS A 320 19.35 6.06 27.53
CA LYS A 320 18.53 5.22 26.68
C LYS A 320 17.10 5.77 26.56
N ASN A 321 16.99 7.07 26.29
CA ASN A 321 15.71 7.77 26.21
C ASN A 321 15.74 8.93 25.21
N PHE A 322 14.58 9.44 24.84
CA PHE A 322 14.43 10.61 23.97
C PHE A 322 14.33 11.90 24.79
N VAL A 323 15.07 12.92 24.36
CA VAL A 323 15.12 14.24 25.01
C VAL A 323 14.62 15.28 24.04
N GLN A 324 13.65 16.09 24.47
CA GLN A 324 13.16 17.21 23.66
C GLN A 324 14.26 18.24 23.45
N VAL A 325 14.47 18.62 22.20
CA VAL A 325 15.43 19.65 21.80
C VAL A 325 14.93 21.02 22.22
N LYS A 326 15.82 21.83 22.79
CA LYS A 326 15.56 23.24 23.10
C LYS A 326 15.92 24.09 21.89
N CYS A 327 14.97 24.89 21.42
CA CYS A 327 15.19 25.91 20.40
C CYS A 327 14.25 27.08 20.65
N ASP A 328 14.75 28.31 20.54
CA ASP A 328 13.92 29.51 20.70
C ASP A 328 13.17 29.87 19.41
N GLU A 329 13.54 29.27 18.27
CA GLU A 329 12.92 29.51 16.97
C GLU A 329 11.76 28.54 16.71
N MET A 330 10.78 28.97 15.92
CA MET A 330 9.70 28.11 15.45
C MET A 330 10.23 27.10 14.42
N LEU A 331 10.15 25.80 14.72
CA LEU A 331 10.60 24.74 13.82
C LEU A 331 9.46 24.34 12.87
N SER A 332 9.68 24.46 11.56
CA SER A 332 8.70 24.18 10.50
C SER A 332 9.23 23.11 9.54
N ALA A 333 9.63 23.44 8.32
CA ALA A 333 10.18 22.47 7.39
C ALA A 333 11.69 22.29 7.65
N ILE A 334 12.05 21.16 8.26
CA ILE A 334 13.42 20.85 8.70
C ILE A 334 14.14 19.97 7.68
N GLU A 335 15.38 20.36 7.37
CA GLU A 335 16.35 19.54 6.62
C GLU A 335 17.60 19.36 7.47
N ALA A 336 18.02 18.10 7.67
CA ALA A 336 19.15 17.76 8.52
C ALA A 336 20.45 17.57 7.72
N TYR A 337 21.47 18.33 8.10
CA TYR A 337 22.82 18.29 7.55
C TYR A 337 23.83 17.91 8.63
N ASP A 338 25.07 17.64 8.23
CA ASP A 338 26.14 17.36 9.18
C ASP A 338 26.45 18.62 10.02
N GLY A 339 26.14 18.54 11.32
CA GLY A 339 26.38 19.60 12.31
C GLY A 339 25.36 20.74 12.35
N TYR A 340 24.35 20.78 11.46
CA TYR A 340 23.33 21.85 11.45
C TYR A 340 22.01 21.42 10.82
N LEU A 341 20.96 22.18 11.09
CA LEU A 341 19.65 22.06 10.46
C LEU A 341 19.34 23.30 9.63
N MET A 342 18.69 23.11 8.48
CA MET A 342 18.00 24.20 7.78
C MET A 342 16.53 24.16 8.14
N ASN A 343 15.98 25.30 8.55
CA ASN A 343 14.58 25.47 8.92
C ASN A 343 13.92 26.45 7.98
N TRP A 344 12.97 25.96 7.19
CA TRP A 344 12.24 26.73 6.18
C TRP A 344 10.89 27.16 6.74
N GLN A 345 10.67 28.48 6.79
CA GLN A 345 9.44 29.11 7.25
C GLN A 345 8.80 29.90 6.13
N LYS A 346 7.59 29.50 5.71
CA LYS A 346 6.84 30.21 4.66
C LYS A 346 6.29 31.53 5.19
N ALA A 347 6.48 32.59 4.43
CA ALA A 347 5.81 33.89 4.61
C ALA A 347 4.70 34.10 3.56
N GLY A 348 4.78 33.41 2.43
CA GLY A 348 3.78 33.37 1.37
C GLY A 348 3.84 32.06 0.59
N ALA A 349 3.16 31.99 -0.56
CA ALA A 349 3.19 30.81 -1.43
C ALA A 349 4.61 30.53 -1.94
N ASP A 350 5.29 31.59 -2.38
CA ASP A 350 6.58 31.53 -3.08
C ASP A 350 7.66 32.32 -2.34
N SER A 351 7.50 32.55 -1.03
CA SER A 351 8.48 33.31 -0.25
C SER A 351 8.49 32.93 1.22
N GLY A 352 9.60 33.24 1.89
CA GLY A 352 9.76 32.92 3.30
C GLY A 352 11.14 33.26 3.84
N ILE A 353 11.46 32.63 4.97
CA ILE A 353 12.75 32.74 5.65
C ILE A 353 13.35 31.33 5.74
N VAL A 354 14.64 31.23 5.49
CA VAL A 354 15.44 30.04 5.79
C VAL A 354 16.36 30.39 6.95
N GLN A 355 16.32 29.59 8.01
CA GLN A 355 17.18 29.74 9.16
C GLN A 355 18.18 28.59 9.19
N LYS A 356 19.45 28.92 9.42
CA LYS A 356 20.47 27.93 9.72
C LYS A 356 20.57 27.79 11.24
N LEU A 357 20.24 26.61 11.76
CA LEU A 357 20.28 26.28 13.18
C LEU A 357 21.46 25.35 13.45
N VAL A 358 22.31 25.68 14.42
CA VAL A 358 23.48 24.87 14.79
C VAL A 358 23.32 24.31 16.20
N TRP A 359 23.89 23.13 16.42
CA TRP A 359 23.90 22.49 17.73
C TRP A 359 24.89 23.21 18.65
N LYS A 360 24.38 23.87 19.70
CA LYS A 360 25.22 24.42 20.78
C LYS A 360 25.75 23.30 21.67
N ASP A 361 24.91 22.30 21.89
CA ASP A 361 25.17 21.03 22.55
C ASP A 361 24.23 19.97 21.94
N LYS A 362 24.31 18.72 22.43
CA LYS A 362 23.53 17.60 21.87
C LYS A 362 22.00 17.83 21.85
N PHE A 363 21.47 18.68 22.73
CA PHE A 363 20.01 18.85 22.91
C PHE A 363 19.54 20.29 22.72
N THR A 364 20.40 21.18 22.23
CA THR A 364 20.08 22.61 22.10
C THR A 364 20.50 23.13 20.73
N LEU A 365 19.53 23.67 20.00
CA LEU A 365 19.73 24.37 18.74
C LEU A 365 19.71 25.88 18.96
N VAL A 366 20.62 26.59 18.28
CA VAL A 366 20.66 28.04 18.24
C VAL A 366 20.70 28.53 16.80
N LYS A 367 20.04 29.66 16.52
CA LYS A 367 20.08 30.29 15.21
C LYS A 367 21.46 30.88 14.95
N GLU A 368 22.12 30.42 13.89
CA GLU A 368 23.39 30.98 13.40
C GLU A 368 23.13 32.12 12.42
N SER A 369 22.21 31.91 11.47
CA SER A 369 21.84 32.91 10.46
C SER A 369 20.40 32.73 9.99
N GLU A 370 19.86 33.76 9.34
CA GLU A 370 18.60 33.70 8.61
C GLU A 370 18.67 34.53 7.32
N GLU A 371 18.00 34.05 6.28
CA GLU A 371 17.94 34.71 4.97
C GLU A 371 16.52 34.61 4.42
N ALA A 372 16.06 35.66 3.74
CA ALA A 372 14.79 35.61 3.02
C ALA A 372 14.98 34.89 1.68
N TYR A 373 13.99 34.09 1.28
CA TYR A 373 13.96 33.48 -0.03
C TYR A 373 12.71 33.87 -0.81
N GLN A 374 12.82 33.79 -2.13
CA GLN A 374 11.71 33.86 -3.06
C GLN A 374 11.89 32.74 -4.09
N ALA A 375 10.90 31.87 -4.22
CA ALA A 375 10.88 30.84 -5.25
C ALA A 375 10.66 31.52 -6.60
N GLU A 376 11.47 31.14 -7.60
CA GLU A 376 11.43 31.67 -8.96
C GLU A 376 10.20 31.21 -9.76
#